data_AF-A0A0L8IIG2-F1
#
_entry.id   AF-A0A0L8IIG2-F1
#
_cell.length_a   1.000
_cell.length_b   1.000
_cell.length_c   1.000
_cell.angle_alpha   90.00
_cell.angle_beta   90.00
_cell.angle_gamma   90.00
#
_symmetry.space_group_name_H-M   'P 1'
#
loop_
_entity.id
_entity.type
_entity.pdbx_description
1 polymer ?
#
loop_
_entity_poly.entity_id
_entity_poly.type
_entity_poly.pdbx_seq_one_letter_code
_entity_poly.pdbx_strand_id
1 'polypeptide(L)'
;MTKKYRKFDAAFKLDFCKLIVDQGQSVNSVCLDMNLSDTAVRRWIEQYKAELLGAPGIGKPLTNEQQRIRQLEQKVRELKMDNDILKSYGLICPRIEVIHQLAHQLRRKAYPVARICQLFRISRSGFCDAHQRR
;
A
#
# COMPACT_ATOMS: atom_id res chain seq x y z
N MET A 1 14.44 24.98 16.38
CA MET A 1 14.65 23.66 17.00
C MET A 1 13.84 22.62 16.24
N THR A 2 14.47 21.62 15.62
CA THR A 2 13.75 20.53 14.93
C THR A 2 13.22 19.54 15.97
N LYS A 3 11.90 19.46 16.11
CA LYS A 3 11.25 18.54 17.06
C LYS A 3 11.54 17.09 16.63
N LYS A 4 12.34 16.36 17.40
CA LYS A 4 12.69 14.96 17.10
C LYS A 4 11.48 14.07 17.37
N TYR A 5 10.84 13.59 16.30
CA TYR A 5 9.70 12.68 16.40
C TYR A 5 10.19 11.27 16.75
N ARG A 6 9.69 10.70 17.85
CA ARG A 6 9.89 9.28 18.17
C ARG A 6 9.04 8.45 17.21
N LYS A 7 9.66 7.47 16.54
CA LYS A 7 8.94 6.47 15.74
C LYS A 7 8.61 5.29 16.64
N PHE A 8 7.35 4.90 16.65
CA PHE A 8 6.86 3.73 17.37
C PHE A 8 6.45 2.66 16.37
N ASP A 9 6.74 1.41 16.73
CA ASP A 9 6.33 0.26 15.94
C ASP A 9 4.80 0.06 15.96
N ALA A 10 4.26 -0.59 14.93
CA ALA A 10 2.83 -0.84 14.82
C ALA A 10 2.33 -1.80 15.92
N ALA A 11 3.11 -2.83 16.24
CA ALA A 11 2.76 -3.78 17.30
C ALA A 11 2.66 -3.09 18.67
N PHE A 12 3.65 -2.25 18.99
CA PHE A 12 3.64 -1.46 20.23
C PHE A 12 2.40 -0.57 20.36
N LYS A 13 2.01 0.10 19.28
CA LYS A 13 0.80 0.94 19.27
C LYS A 13 -0.46 0.11 19.47
N LEU A 14 -0.53 -1.07 18.88
CA LEU A 14 -1.67 -1.96 18.97
C LEU A 14 -1.82 -2.53 20.39
N ASP A 15 -0.74 -2.98 21.02
CA ASP A 15 -0.76 -3.46 22.41
C ASP A 15 -1.24 -2.37 23.36
N PHE A 16 -0.79 -1.13 23.14
CA PHE A 16 -1.22 0.03 23.91
C PHE A 16 -2.72 0.33 23.72
N CYS A 17 -3.21 0.29 22.48
CA CYS A 17 -4.63 0.50 22.19
C CYS A 17 -5.51 -0.60 22.81
N LYS A 18 -5.07 -1.86 22.80
CA LYS A 18 -5.75 -2.96 23.48
C LYS A 18 -5.81 -2.76 25.00
N LEU A 19 -4.71 -2.33 25.61
CA LEU A 19 -4.68 -2.03 27.04
C LEU A 19 -5.73 -0.99 27.45
N ILE A 20 -5.89 0.07 26.65
CA ILE A 20 -6.83 1.15 26.96
C ILE A 20 -8.27 0.78 26.61
N VAL A 21 -8.49 0.25 25.39
CA VAL A 21 -9.84 0.01 24.87
C VAL A 21 -10.43 -1.28 25.40
N ASP A 22 -9.65 -2.35 25.44
CA ASP A 22 -10.15 -3.68 25.82
C ASP A 22 -10.10 -3.88 27.35
N GLN A 23 -9.08 -3.33 28.04
CA GLN A 23 -8.94 -3.44 29.50
C GLN A 23 -9.45 -2.21 30.27
N GLY A 24 -9.88 -1.15 29.57
CA GLY A 24 -10.52 0.02 30.19
C GLY A 24 -9.59 0.91 31.02
N GLN A 25 -8.28 0.84 30.82
CA GLN A 25 -7.35 1.70 31.57
C GLN A 25 -7.46 3.18 31.16
N SER A 26 -7.21 4.08 32.11
CA SER A 26 -7.24 5.52 31.85
C SER A 26 -6.11 5.95 30.92
N VAL A 27 -6.43 6.68 29.86
CA VAL A 27 -5.43 7.21 28.90
C VAL A 27 -4.34 7.99 29.63
N ASN A 28 -4.70 8.76 30.66
CA ASN A 28 -3.77 9.60 31.39
C ASN A 28 -2.76 8.78 32.21
N SER A 29 -3.18 7.71 32.89
CA SER A 29 -2.27 6.88 33.70
C SER A 29 -1.26 6.19 32.79
N VAL A 30 -1.73 5.54 31.72
CA VAL A 30 -0.85 4.80 30.81
C VAL A 30 0.10 5.74 30.05
N CYS A 31 -0.34 6.95 29.69
CA CYS A 31 0.54 7.97 29.09
C CYS A 31 1.64 8.43 30.04
N LEU A 32 1.33 8.59 31.33
CA LEU A 32 2.32 8.99 32.35
C LEU A 32 3.35 7.88 32.56
N ASP A 33 2.90 6.64 32.73
CA ASP A 33 3.77 5.48 32.98
C ASP A 33 4.75 5.24 31.83
N MET A 34 4.29 5.43 30.58
CA MET A 34 5.07 5.16 29.37
C MET A 34 5.71 6.42 28.76
N ASN A 35 5.55 7.58 29.40
CA ASN A 35 6.05 8.89 28.96
C ASN A 35 5.71 9.20 27.49
N LEU A 36 4.43 9.04 27.15
CA LEU A 36 3.86 9.27 25.82
C LEU A 36 3.05 10.57 25.75
N SER A 37 3.03 11.19 24.57
CA SER A 37 2.20 12.36 24.33
C SER A 37 0.73 11.98 24.13
N ASP A 38 -0.16 12.54 24.95
CA ASP A 38 -1.61 12.29 24.94
C ASP A 38 -2.24 12.43 23.55
N THR A 39 -1.85 13.45 22.78
CA THR A 39 -2.37 13.69 21.43
C THR A 39 -2.03 12.59 20.43
N ALA A 40 -0.87 11.93 20.55
CA ALA A 40 -0.52 10.81 19.70
C ALA A 40 -1.32 9.57 20.06
N VAL A 41 -1.51 9.32 21.36
CA VAL A 41 -2.25 8.18 21.88
C VAL A 41 -3.72 8.24 21.47
N ARG A 42 -4.37 9.39 21.61
CA ARG A 42 -5.76 9.58 21.17
C ARG A 42 -5.95 9.23 19.69
N ARG A 43 -5.02 9.64 18.82
CA ARG A 43 -5.04 9.29 17.39
C ARG A 43 -4.88 7.79 17.15
N TRP A 44 -4.08 7.10 17.95
CA TRP A 44 -3.95 5.63 17.83
C TRP A 44 -5.23 4.93 18.27
N ILE A 45 -5.87 5.41 19.34
CA ILE A 45 -7.16 4.88 19.81
C ILE A 45 -8.26 5.10 18.76
N GLU A 46 -8.36 6.29 18.18
CA GLU A 46 -9.31 6.58 17.10
C GLU A 46 -9.09 5.66 15.90
N GLN A 47 -7.83 5.47 15.49
CA GLN A 47 -7.45 4.52 14.44
C GLN A 47 -7.88 3.09 14.79
N TYR A 48 -7.54 2.61 15.99
CA TYR A 48 -7.87 1.25 16.43
C TYR A 48 -9.39 1.01 16.47
N LYS A 49 -10.16 1.97 17.01
CA LYS A 49 -11.63 1.90 17.01
C LYS A 49 -12.22 1.88 15.61
N ALA A 50 -11.67 2.67 14.68
CA ALA A 50 -12.10 2.64 13.28
C ALA A 50 -11.82 1.28 12.63
N GLU A 51 -10.65 0.69 12.91
CA GLU A 51 -10.29 -0.64 12.39
C GLU A 51 -11.17 -1.76 12.98
N LEU A 52 -11.55 -1.70 14.26
CA LEU A 52 -12.51 -2.62 14.86
C LEU A 52 -13.90 -2.55 14.19
N LEU A 53 -14.27 -1.38 13.68
CA LEU A 53 -15.50 -1.16 12.91
C LEU A 53 -15.35 -1.52 11.42
N GLY A 54 -14.19 -2.04 11.00
CA GLY A 54 -13.90 -2.39 9.61
C GLY A 54 -13.65 -1.20 8.68
N ALA A 55 -13.46 0.01 9.22
CA ALA A 55 -13.13 1.19 8.43
C ALA A 55 -11.62 1.28 8.17
N PRO A 56 -11.17 1.83 7.02
CA PRO A 56 -9.75 1.90 6.65
C PRO A 56 -8.87 2.78 7.55
N GLY A 57 -9.47 3.49 8.51
CA GLY A 57 -8.80 4.42 9.40
C GLY A 57 -8.14 5.60 8.66
N ILE A 58 -7.52 6.49 9.43
CA ILE A 58 -6.85 7.71 8.96
C ILE A 58 -5.43 7.40 8.48
N GLY A 59 -4.80 6.37 9.03
CA GLY A 59 -3.35 6.14 8.92
C GLY A 59 -2.90 4.81 8.32
N LYS A 60 -1.68 4.41 8.71
CA LYS A 60 -1.18 3.06 8.44
C LYS A 60 -1.93 2.09 9.36
N PRO A 61 -2.38 0.92 8.85
CA PRO A 61 -3.19 0.03 9.65
C PRO A 61 -2.40 -0.55 10.84
N LEU A 62 -3.01 -0.55 12.02
CA LEU A 62 -2.42 -1.07 13.25
C LEU A 62 -2.66 -2.57 13.38
N THR A 63 -3.87 -3.01 13.09
CA THR A 63 -4.30 -4.42 13.15
C THR A 63 -3.76 -5.22 11.97
N ASN A 64 -3.31 -6.44 12.25
CA ASN A 64 -2.83 -7.38 11.23
C ASN A 64 -3.91 -7.67 10.18
N GLU A 65 -5.17 -7.71 10.61
CA GLU A 65 -6.31 -7.89 9.72
C GLU A 65 -6.44 -6.73 8.73
N GLN A 66 -6.46 -5.48 9.21
CA GLN A 66 -6.56 -4.32 8.32
C GLN A 66 -5.32 -4.15 7.44
N GLN A 67 -4.13 -4.54 7.92
CA GLN A 67 -2.93 -4.62 7.08
C GLN A 67 -3.11 -5.62 5.94
N ARG A 68 -3.65 -6.80 6.23
CA ARG A 68 -3.93 -7.83 5.23
C ARG A 68 -5.00 -7.37 4.24
N ILE A 69 -6.08 -6.74 4.70
CA ILE A 69 -7.12 -6.16 3.84
C ILE A 69 -6.49 -5.18 2.85
N ARG A 70 -5.69 -4.22 3.34
CA ARG A 70 -5.03 -3.23 2.49
C ARG A 70 -4.10 -3.87 1.45
N GLN A 71 -3.33 -4.90 1.85
CA GLN A 71 -2.47 -5.64 0.92
C GLN A 71 -3.29 -6.38 -0.15
N LEU A 72 -4.42 -6.96 0.23
CA LEU A 72 -5.31 -7.66 -0.69
C LEU A 72 -6.00 -6.68 -1.65
N GLU A 73 -6.51 -5.55 -1.16
CA GLU A 73 -7.07 -4.49 -2.00
C GLU A 73 -6.07 -3.97 -3.02
N GLN A 74 -4.81 -3.78 -2.60
CA GLN A 74 -3.74 -3.41 -3.51
C GLN A 74 -3.51 -4.49 -4.58
N LYS A 75 -3.42 -5.76 -4.19
CA LYS A 75 -3.28 -6.87 -5.13
C LYS A 75 -4.46 -6.96 -6.10
N VAL A 76 -5.69 -6.78 -5.61
CA VAL A 76 -6.89 -6.78 -6.45
C VAL A 76 -6.84 -5.63 -7.46
N ARG A 77 -6.42 -4.44 -7.04
CA ARG A 77 -6.24 -3.30 -7.95
C ARG A 77 -5.19 -3.62 -9.02
N GLU A 78 -4.06 -4.18 -8.63
CA GLU A 78 -2.99 -4.58 -9.54
C GLU A 78 -3.44 -5.67 -10.52
N LEU A 79 -4.22 -6.65 -10.06
CA LEU A 79 -4.76 -7.72 -10.91
C LEU A 79 -5.84 -7.22 -11.86
N LYS A 80 -6.70 -6.30 -11.42
CA LYS A 80 -7.69 -5.66 -12.29
C LYS A 80 -7.01 -4.91 -13.42
N MET A 81 -5.99 -4.11 -13.10
CA MET A 81 -5.18 -3.42 -14.12
C MET A 81 -4.55 -4.39 -15.12
N ASP A 82 -3.96 -5.49 -14.66
CA ASP A 82 -3.38 -6.50 -15.56
C ASP A 82 -4.42 -7.14 -16.46
N ASN A 83 -5.58 -7.47 -15.89
CA ASN A 83 -6.69 -8.07 -16.61
C ASN A 83 -7.23 -7.12 -17.69
N ASP A 84 -7.40 -5.84 -17.36
CA ASP A 84 -7.84 -4.81 -18.31
C ASP A 84 -6.85 -4.67 -19.48
N ILE A 85 -5.55 -4.76 -19.20
CA ILE A 85 -4.51 -4.78 -20.25
C ILE A 85 -4.66 -6.03 -21.11
N LEU A 86 -4.71 -7.22 -20.51
CA LEU A 86 -4.77 -8.48 -21.26
C LEU A 86 -6.05 -8.58 -22.12
N LYS A 87 -7.20 -8.17 -21.58
CA LYS A 87 -8.48 -8.13 -22.31
C LYS A 87 -8.45 -7.16 -23.48
N SER A 88 -7.86 -5.99 -23.31
CA SER A 88 -7.84 -4.95 -24.35
C SER A 88 -7.08 -5.37 -25.60
N TYR A 89 -6.07 -6.23 -25.46
CA TYR A 89 -5.21 -6.59 -26.58
C TYR A 89 -5.37 -8.05 -27.02
N GLY A 90 -5.80 -8.97 -26.15
CA GLY A 90 -6.24 -10.32 -26.56
C GLY A 90 -5.17 -11.17 -27.26
N LEU A 91 -3.88 -10.86 -27.07
CA LEU A 91 -2.81 -11.46 -27.86
C LEU A 91 -2.27 -12.72 -27.20
N ILE A 92 -2.39 -13.84 -27.92
CA ILE A 92 -1.67 -15.08 -27.62
C ILE A 92 -0.33 -15.02 -28.37
N CYS A 93 0.77 -14.95 -27.62
CA CYS A 93 2.15 -15.02 -28.14
C CYS A 93 2.50 -14.05 -29.30
N PRO A 94 2.32 -12.72 -29.13
CA PRO A 94 2.71 -11.75 -30.16
C PRO A 94 4.23 -11.70 -30.36
N ARG A 95 4.67 -11.40 -31.59
CA ARG A 95 6.07 -11.10 -31.89
C ARG A 95 6.59 -9.96 -30.99
N ILE A 96 7.89 -10.00 -30.66
CA ILE A 96 8.53 -9.03 -29.75
C ILE A 96 8.34 -7.57 -30.18
N GLU A 97 8.31 -7.29 -31.47
CA GLU A 97 8.07 -5.95 -32.03
C GLU A 97 6.68 -5.42 -31.69
N VAL A 98 5.67 -6.30 -31.76
CA VAL A 98 4.27 -5.97 -31.43
C VAL A 98 4.14 -5.70 -29.94
N ILE A 99 4.84 -6.48 -29.09
CA ILE A 99 4.90 -6.26 -27.64
C ILE A 99 5.44 -4.86 -27.33
N HIS A 100 6.51 -4.45 -27.99
CA HIS A 100 7.13 -3.13 -27.75
C HIS A 100 6.22 -1.98 -28.22
N GLN A 101 5.50 -2.15 -29.33
CA GLN A 101 4.50 -1.19 -29.79
C GLN A 101 3.37 -1.00 -28.79
N LEU A 102 2.85 -2.10 -28.24
CA LEU A 102 1.78 -2.10 -27.24
C LEU A 102 2.24 -1.53 -25.91
N ALA A 103 3.43 -1.90 -25.46
CA ALA A 103 4.03 -1.36 -24.25
C ALA A 103 4.15 0.17 -24.33
N HIS A 104 4.48 0.71 -25.51
CA HIS A 104 4.48 2.14 -25.76
C HIS A 104 3.08 2.77 -25.75
N GLN A 105 2.08 2.12 -26.36
CA GLN A 105 0.67 2.58 -26.29
C GLN A 105 0.15 2.61 -24.85
N LEU A 106 0.48 1.59 -24.05
CA LEU A 106 0.13 1.52 -22.63
C LEU A 106 0.83 2.59 -21.80
N ARG A 107 2.10 2.89 -22.10
CA ARG A 107 2.81 4.02 -21.49
C ARG A 107 2.10 5.35 -21.78
N ARG A 108 1.60 5.57 -23.01
CA ARG A 108 0.81 6.77 -23.35
C ARG A 108 -0.51 6.86 -22.59
N LYS A 109 -1.14 5.72 -22.28
CA LYS A 109 -2.33 5.64 -21.42
C LYS A 109 -2.03 5.75 -19.91
N ALA A 110 -0.83 6.22 -19.55
CA ALA A 110 -0.36 6.43 -18.17
C ALA A 110 -0.24 5.15 -17.30
N TYR A 111 -0.08 3.97 -17.91
CA TYR A 111 0.23 2.75 -17.15
C TYR A 111 1.70 2.72 -16.70
N PRO A 112 2.01 2.20 -15.49
CA PRO A 112 3.39 2.11 -15.01
C PRO A 112 4.26 1.18 -15.88
N VAL A 113 5.39 1.68 -16.40
CA VAL A 113 6.32 0.91 -17.25
C VAL A 113 6.82 -0.35 -16.57
N ALA A 114 7.10 -0.28 -15.26
CA ALA A 114 7.53 -1.44 -14.48
C ALA A 114 6.50 -2.58 -14.54
N ARG A 115 5.21 -2.24 -14.48
CA ARG A 115 4.12 -3.23 -14.51
C ARG A 115 3.91 -3.79 -15.90
N ILE A 116 3.93 -2.94 -16.92
CA ILE A 116 3.88 -3.34 -18.33
C ILE A 116 5.00 -4.35 -18.63
N CYS A 117 6.23 -4.03 -18.25
CA CYS A 117 7.38 -4.91 -18.49
C CYS A 117 7.23 -6.27 -17.79
N GLN A 118 6.74 -6.26 -16.54
CA GLN A 118 6.46 -7.48 -15.79
C GLN A 118 5.38 -8.33 -16.44
N LEU A 119 4.28 -7.71 -16.92
CA LEU A 119 3.15 -8.39 -17.55
C LEU A 119 3.54 -9.05 -18.88
N PHE A 120 4.28 -8.33 -19.73
CA PHE A 120 4.74 -8.84 -21.02
C PHE A 120 6.05 -9.64 -20.95
N ARG A 121 6.61 -9.84 -19.75
CA ARG A 121 7.88 -10.54 -19.51
C ARG A 121 9.06 -9.98 -20.33
N ILE A 122 9.11 -8.66 -20.50
CA ILE A 122 10.21 -7.96 -21.17
C ILE A 122 11.11 -7.28 -20.13
N SER A 123 12.42 -7.25 -20.39
CA SER A 123 13.34 -6.48 -19.56
C SER A 123 13.09 -4.97 -19.72
N ARG A 124 13.27 -4.19 -18.65
CA ARG A 124 13.18 -2.72 -18.71
C ARG A 124 14.19 -2.12 -19.69
N SER A 125 15.39 -2.69 -19.77
CA SER A 125 16.43 -2.31 -20.74
C SER A 125 15.96 -2.55 -22.18
N GLY A 126 15.47 -3.76 -22.49
CA GLY A 126 14.94 -4.06 -23.83
C GLY A 126 13.78 -3.17 -24.26
N PHE A 127 12.93 -2.73 -23.32
CA PHE A 127 11.89 -1.72 -23.59
C PHE A 127 12.49 -0.34 -23.91
N CYS A 128 13.50 0.11 -23.15
CA CYS A 128 14.19 1.37 -23.38
C CYS A 128 14.99 1.37 -24.70
N ASP A 129 15.73 0.30 -25.00
CA ASP A 129 16.53 0.17 -26.22
C ASP A 129 15.63 0.17 -27.45
N ALA A 130 14.51 -0.54 -27.41
CA ALA A 130 13.55 -0.54 -28.50
C ALA A 130 12.83 0.79 -28.68
N HIS A 131 12.72 1.59 -27.61
CA HIS A 131 12.23 2.96 -27.69
C HIS A 131 13.28 3.89 -28.32
N GLN A 132 14.58 3.62 -28.16
CA GLN A 132 15.67 4.43 -28.74
C GLN A 132 15.94 4.11 -30.21
N ARG A 133 15.60 2.90 -30.68
CA ARG A 133 15.78 2.47 -32.08
C ARG A 133 14.65 2.93 -33.03
N ARG A 134 13.70 3.72 -32.55
CA ARG A 134 12.59 4.31 -33.29
C ARG A 134 12.73 5.81 -33.32
#